data_AF-A0ABD2MUI0-F1
#
_entry.id   AF-A0ABD2MUI0-F1
#
_cell.length_a   1.000
_cell.length_b   1.000
_cell.length_c   1.000
_cell.angle_alpha   90.00
_cell.angle_beta   90.00
_cell.angle_gamma   90.00
#
_symmetry.space_group_name_H-M   'P 1'
#
loop_
_entity.id
_entity.type
_entity.pdbx_description
1 polymer ?
#
loop_
_entity_poly.entity_id
_entity_poly.type
_entity_poly.pdbx_seq_one_letter_code
_entity_poly.pdbx_strand_id
1 'polypeptide(L)'
;MFNSLKNIYLEEHERKKIEAKIYLGLPVHLECSVEILRAIGMKTGELMLNILNKEAKEKEDIELKFEYDNLKEETVLIIKSLENLENLNMTDYYKEKQVDEDVCYHIKNLILQGEVKKDKYIPPERKFRKKNTNENLDSEMIAPTIKNNYRYVKIIDENSELDSDDDLEPYDTSNDVKLTKKEPPAYLRDLRDGLLETECADVFNLSLENCEKIIVQQLPDDDPSIGLEILEILITLEPKFFNENFENLVFQNCVAITCVYPAIYAEYLCREFHAKIGTYSVCHRVLMLNILAESARNLSSLKKSEPEETIKKTGCLKKETNLEIAQEIVRERLKSKTRYFNKFKHRKVENLNIFADCAGYFFFPLIYGFNHNKLLYENPLNESDFIVLICFLKSLGSVICAAQNCPILPKMALEALKLGWFLRSHREPKVRMMVLSLISAVVINVPQHLLLTDFMDEIFKIRLWLGDTLSSNVSRGEPNSECRALAATCMYLVDKVLKTNMQDEDNI
;
A
#
# COMPACT_ATOMS: atom_id res chain seq x y z
N MET A 1 -26.59 14.57 -6.91
CA MET A 1 -25.71 15.75 -7.11
C MET A 1 -26.37 16.77 -8.05
N PHE A 2 -26.97 16.36 -9.17
CA PHE A 2 -27.64 17.28 -10.11
C PHE A 2 -28.89 17.97 -9.55
N ASN A 3 -29.77 17.28 -8.83
CA ASN A 3 -30.92 17.94 -8.17
C ASN A 3 -30.55 18.80 -6.95
N SER A 4 -29.32 18.67 -6.44
CA SER A 4 -28.81 19.61 -5.44
C SER A 4 -28.65 21.00 -6.02
N LEU A 5 -28.32 21.09 -7.32
CA LEU A 5 -27.99 22.32 -8.07
C LEU A 5 -29.22 23.07 -8.59
N LYS A 6 -30.43 22.53 -8.43
CA LYS A 6 -31.66 23.26 -8.77
C LYS A 6 -32.07 24.10 -7.55
N ASN A 7 -32.11 25.43 -7.69
CA ASN A 7 -32.46 26.42 -6.67
C ASN A 7 -31.36 26.69 -5.62
N ILE A 8 -30.07 26.58 -5.97
CA ILE A 8 -29.00 26.94 -5.01
C ILE A 8 -28.86 28.46 -4.82
N TYR A 9 -29.46 29.29 -5.69
CA TYR A 9 -29.27 30.75 -5.67
C TYR A 9 -27.78 31.13 -5.67
N LEU A 10 -27.00 30.54 -6.58
CA LEU A 10 -25.58 30.87 -6.72
C LEU A 10 -25.38 32.35 -7.06
N GLU A 11 -24.41 33.00 -6.42
CA GLU A 11 -24.04 34.36 -6.78
C GLU A 11 -23.47 34.41 -8.21
N GLU A 12 -23.60 35.56 -8.91
CA GLU A 12 -23.18 35.70 -10.32
C GLU A 12 -21.70 35.35 -10.52
N HIS A 13 -20.85 35.71 -9.55
CA HIS A 13 -19.42 35.42 -9.57
C HIS A 13 -19.11 33.92 -9.43
N GLU A 14 -19.90 33.18 -8.65
CA GLU A 14 -19.72 31.73 -8.50
C GLU A 14 -20.15 30.97 -9.75
N ARG A 15 -21.25 31.41 -10.39
CA ARG A 15 -21.69 30.87 -11.68
C ARG A 15 -20.63 31.05 -12.76
N LYS A 16 -20.07 32.25 -12.90
CA LYS A 16 -18.97 32.54 -13.86
C LYS A 16 -17.74 31.66 -13.62
N LYS A 17 -17.40 31.32 -12.37
CA LYS A 17 -16.29 30.40 -12.06
C LYS A 17 -16.59 28.97 -12.49
N ILE A 18 -17.82 28.50 -12.29
CA ILE A 18 -18.23 27.15 -12.70
C ILE A 18 -18.28 27.06 -14.22
N GLU A 19 -18.88 28.04 -14.90
CA GLU A 19 -18.89 28.16 -16.36
C GLU A 19 -17.47 28.13 -16.93
N ALA A 20 -16.55 28.93 -16.37
CA ALA A 20 -15.16 28.95 -16.81
C ALA A 20 -14.48 27.58 -16.73
N LYS A 21 -14.76 26.80 -15.69
CA LYS A 21 -14.22 25.43 -15.54
C LYS A 21 -14.85 24.46 -16.53
N ILE A 22 -16.15 24.57 -16.78
CA ILE A 22 -16.84 23.72 -17.77
C ILE A 22 -16.32 24.02 -19.18
N TYR A 23 -16.15 25.30 -19.55
CA TYR A 23 -15.59 25.69 -20.84
C TYR A 23 -14.13 25.27 -21.02
N LEU A 24 -13.37 25.12 -19.93
CA LEU A 24 -12.00 24.58 -19.97
C LEU A 24 -11.99 23.05 -20.17
N GLY A 25 -12.91 22.32 -19.53
CA GLY A 25 -12.94 20.86 -19.56
C GLY A 25 -13.67 20.27 -20.77
N LEU A 26 -14.71 20.93 -21.29
CA LEU A 26 -15.53 20.41 -22.38
C LEU A 26 -14.73 20.15 -23.68
N PRO A 27 -13.83 21.03 -24.14
CA PRO A 27 -12.99 20.76 -25.32
C PRO A 27 -12.12 19.50 -25.16
N VAL A 28 -11.54 19.29 -23.98
CA VAL A 28 -10.70 18.11 -23.69
C VAL A 28 -11.48 16.81 -23.85
N HIS A 29 -12.74 16.80 -23.40
CA HIS A 29 -13.61 15.64 -23.58
C HIS A 29 -14.02 15.47 -25.04
N LEU A 30 -14.29 16.54 -25.78
CA LEU A 30 -14.69 16.49 -27.20
C LEU A 30 -13.55 16.04 -28.12
N GLU A 31 -12.31 16.42 -27.82
CA GLU A 31 -11.10 16.03 -28.55
C GLU A 31 -10.65 14.59 -28.25
N CYS A 32 -11.23 13.95 -27.24
CA CYS A 32 -10.89 12.58 -26.88
C CYS A 32 -11.24 11.61 -28.02
N SER A 33 -10.35 10.69 -28.37
CA SER A 33 -10.60 9.67 -29.41
C SER A 33 -11.59 8.59 -28.97
N VAL A 34 -11.83 8.45 -27.66
CA VAL A 34 -12.71 7.45 -27.06
C VAL A 34 -14.16 7.95 -27.02
N GLU A 35 -15.03 7.28 -27.77
CA GLU A 35 -16.45 7.62 -27.94
C GLU A 35 -17.21 7.78 -26.62
N ILE A 36 -16.99 6.88 -25.67
CA ILE A 36 -17.66 6.89 -24.35
C ILE A 36 -17.30 8.16 -23.56
N LEU A 37 -16.02 8.55 -23.56
CA LEU A 37 -15.54 9.72 -22.82
C LEU A 37 -16.01 11.04 -23.46
N ARG A 38 -16.09 11.08 -24.80
CA ARG A 38 -16.73 12.18 -25.54
C ARG A 38 -18.20 12.32 -25.14
N ALA A 39 -18.96 11.23 -25.20
CA ALA A 39 -20.39 11.22 -24.92
C ALA A 39 -20.71 11.62 -23.47
N ILE A 40 -19.91 11.15 -22.50
CA ILE A 40 -20.04 11.58 -21.09
C ILE A 40 -19.77 13.08 -20.95
N GLY A 41 -18.72 13.60 -21.59
CA GLY A 41 -18.40 15.02 -21.56
C GLY A 41 -19.47 15.89 -22.21
N MET A 42 -19.98 15.49 -23.38
CA MET A 42 -21.10 16.13 -24.06
C MET A 42 -22.33 16.21 -23.15
N LYS A 43 -22.74 15.08 -22.56
CA LYS A 43 -23.96 15.05 -21.74
C LYS A 43 -23.81 15.78 -20.41
N THR A 44 -22.65 15.69 -19.77
CA THR A 44 -22.39 16.43 -18.52
C THR A 44 -22.30 17.93 -18.74
N GLY A 45 -21.68 18.38 -19.84
CA GLY A 45 -21.65 19.79 -20.24
C GLY A 45 -23.05 20.32 -20.58
N GLU A 46 -23.84 19.56 -21.33
CA GLU A 46 -25.25 19.84 -21.64
C GLU A 46 -26.06 20.06 -20.36
N LEU A 47 -26.01 19.09 -19.43
CA LEU A 47 -26.76 19.16 -18.17
C LEU A 47 -26.34 20.35 -17.30
N MET A 48 -25.03 20.55 -17.08
CA MET A 48 -24.55 21.59 -16.17
C MET A 48 -24.76 23.00 -16.72
N LEU A 49 -24.50 23.24 -18.01
CA LEU A 49 -24.72 24.57 -18.61
C LEU A 49 -26.20 24.92 -18.69
N ASN A 50 -27.07 23.97 -19.02
CA ASN A 50 -28.51 24.22 -19.08
C ASN A 50 -29.11 24.47 -17.68
N ILE A 51 -28.55 23.87 -16.61
CA ILE A 51 -28.94 24.20 -15.23
C ILE A 51 -28.51 25.64 -14.88
N LEU A 52 -27.27 26.02 -15.17
CA LEU A 52 -26.75 27.36 -14.89
C LEU A 52 -27.51 28.45 -15.67
N ASN A 53 -27.83 28.20 -16.94
CA ASN A 53 -28.63 29.12 -17.77
C ASN A 53 -30.05 29.30 -17.23
N LYS A 54 -30.70 28.23 -16.77
CA LYS A 54 -32.04 28.29 -16.14
C LYS A 54 -32.03 29.05 -14.82
N GLU A 55 -30.96 28.95 -14.02
CA GLU A 55 -30.83 29.74 -12.78
C GLU A 55 -30.48 31.23 -13.03
N ALA A 56 -29.88 31.55 -14.18
CA ALA A 56 -29.48 32.91 -14.54
C ALA A 56 -30.63 33.84 -14.92
N LYS A 57 -31.80 33.31 -15.35
CA LYS A 57 -32.98 34.07 -15.85
C LYS A 57 -32.73 35.01 -17.05
N GLU A 58 -31.48 35.40 -17.32
CA GLU A 58 -31.05 36.28 -18.42
C GLU A 58 -30.74 35.52 -19.73
N LYS A 59 -30.64 34.18 -19.67
CA LYS A 59 -30.29 33.29 -20.80
C LYS A 59 -31.18 32.05 -20.90
N GLU A 60 -32.45 32.15 -20.49
CA GLU A 60 -33.38 31.01 -20.51
C GLU A 60 -33.57 30.42 -21.93
N ASP A 61 -33.36 31.22 -22.98
CA ASP A 61 -33.54 30.82 -24.38
C ASP A 61 -32.30 30.13 -25.00
N ILE A 62 -31.18 30.01 -24.28
CA ILE A 62 -29.94 29.41 -24.80
C ILE A 62 -29.76 28.02 -24.17
N GLU A 63 -30.16 26.99 -24.91
CA GLU A 63 -29.99 25.60 -24.51
C GLU A 63 -28.90 24.94 -25.36
N LEU A 64 -27.87 24.41 -24.69
CA LEU A 64 -26.89 23.55 -25.35
C LEU A 64 -27.55 22.18 -25.56
N LYS A 65 -27.49 21.64 -26.78
CA LYS A 65 -27.96 20.29 -27.12
C LYS A 65 -26.98 19.64 -28.07
N PHE A 66 -26.59 18.42 -27.76
CA PHE A 66 -25.81 17.57 -28.65
C PHE A 66 -26.69 16.47 -29.26
N GLU A 67 -26.28 15.96 -30.42
CA GLU A 67 -26.92 14.85 -31.10
C GLU A 67 -26.24 13.52 -30.69
N TYR A 68 -27.04 12.49 -30.41
CA TYR A 68 -26.58 11.20 -29.88
C TYR A 68 -26.95 10.00 -30.76
N ASP A 69 -27.52 10.24 -31.95
CA ASP A 69 -28.17 9.23 -32.79
C ASP A 69 -27.19 8.21 -33.40
N ASN A 70 -25.89 8.55 -33.50
CA ASN A 70 -24.84 7.74 -34.12
C ASN A 70 -23.91 7.04 -33.10
N LEU A 71 -24.38 6.80 -31.87
CA LEU A 71 -23.56 6.20 -30.81
C LEU A 71 -23.84 4.71 -30.62
N LYS A 72 -22.84 3.98 -30.10
CA LYS A 72 -22.97 2.57 -29.73
C LYS A 72 -24.00 2.37 -28.62
N GLU A 73 -24.65 1.20 -28.60
CA GLU A 73 -25.70 0.85 -27.61
C GLU A 73 -25.22 1.00 -26.15
N GLU A 74 -23.97 0.63 -25.87
CA GLU A 74 -23.36 0.78 -24.54
C GLU A 74 -23.26 2.25 -24.11
N THR A 75 -22.91 3.13 -25.04
CA THR A 75 -22.80 4.57 -24.82
C THR A 75 -24.17 5.20 -24.56
N VAL A 76 -25.19 4.75 -25.30
CA VAL A 76 -26.59 5.21 -25.12
C VAL A 76 -27.14 4.83 -23.74
N LEU A 77 -26.80 3.65 -23.22
CA LEU A 77 -27.17 3.22 -21.86
C LEU A 77 -26.57 4.13 -20.78
N ILE A 78 -25.33 4.56 -20.96
CA ILE A 78 -24.65 5.48 -20.04
C ILE A 78 -25.31 6.86 -20.08
N ILE A 79 -25.61 7.38 -21.28
CA ILE A 79 -26.32 8.67 -21.44
C ILE A 79 -27.68 8.63 -20.74
N LYS A 80 -28.48 7.58 -20.94
CA LYS A 80 -29.77 7.39 -20.25
C LYS A 80 -29.60 7.32 -18.73
N SER A 81 -28.52 6.70 -18.25
CA SER A 81 -28.22 6.65 -16.81
C SER A 81 -27.88 8.04 -16.25
N LEU A 82 -27.14 8.86 -17.01
CA LEU A 82 -26.84 10.25 -16.64
C LEU A 82 -28.09 11.14 -16.66
N GLU A 83 -29.00 10.96 -17.63
CA GLU A 83 -30.30 11.66 -17.66
C GLU A 83 -31.17 11.29 -16.46
N ASN A 84 -31.20 10.02 -16.07
CA ASN A 84 -31.94 9.58 -14.89
C ASN A 84 -31.42 10.22 -13.58
N LEU A 85 -30.13 10.59 -13.52
CA LEU A 85 -29.58 11.33 -12.38
C LEU A 85 -30.14 12.76 -12.25
N GLU A 86 -30.63 13.35 -13.35
CA GLU A 86 -31.29 14.67 -13.32
C GLU A 86 -32.64 14.61 -12.60
N ASN A 87 -33.33 13.48 -12.64
CA ASN A 87 -34.69 13.32 -12.11
C ASN A 87 -34.74 12.74 -10.68
N LEU A 88 -33.59 12.40 -10.09
CA LEU A 88 -33.49 11.80 -8.75
C LEU A 88 -33.66 12.86 -7.64
N ASN A 89 -34.84 12.94 -7.03
CA ASN A 89 -35.11 13.89 -5.95
C ASN A 89 -34.29 13.53 -4.68
N MET A 90 -33.31 14.38 -4.34
CA MET A 90 -32.42 14.17 -3.18
C MET A 90 -32.85 14.98 -1.94
N THR A 91 -33.98 15.69 -1.98
CA THR A 91 -34.43 16.53 -0.84
C THR A 91 -34.65 15.74 0.44
N ASP A 92 -34.96 14.43 0.36
CA ASP A 92 -35.10 13.57 1.54
C ASP A 92 -33.76 13.26 2.25
N TYR A 93 -32.62 13.42 1.56
CA TYR A 93 -31.29 13.21 2.16
C TYR A 93 -30.72 14.46 2.87
N TYR A 94 -31.33 15.64 2.65
CA TYR A 94 -30.84 16.92 3.20
C TYR A 94 -31.80 17.55 4.23
N LYS A 95 -32.89 16.88 4.61
CA LYS A 95 -33.67 17.32 5.78
C LYS A 95 -32.77 17.25 7.01
N GLU A 96 -32.64 18.36 7.74
CA GLU A 96 -32.04 18.36 9.08
C GLU A 96 -32.78 17.31 9.91
N LYS A 97 -32.07 16.27 10.34
CA LYS A 97 -32.60 15.34 11.34
C LYS A 97 -32.81 16.13 12.62
N GLN A 98 -34.04 16.56 12.88
CA GLN A 98 -34.47 16.85 14.24
C GLN A 98 -34.35 15.54 15.02
N VAL A 99 -33.28 15.44 15.81
CA VAL A 99 -33.09 14.34 16.74
C VAL A 99 -34.00 14.62 17.92
N ASP A 100 -35.28 14.26 17.78
CA ASP A 100 -36.18 14.10 18.95
C ASP A 100 -37.37 13.16 18.72
N GLU A 101 -37.41 12.37 17.64
CA GLU A 101 -38.35 11.24 17.55
C GLU A 101 -37.61 9.90 17.58
N ASP A 102 -37.41 9.46 18.82
CA ASP A 102 -37.28 8.09 19.33
C ASP A 102 -36.97 6.98 18.29
N VAL A 103 -35.69 6.86 17.94
CA VAL A 103 -35.11 5.67 17.28
C VAL A 103 -35.51 4.39 18.03
N CYS A 104 -35.74 4.48 19.34
CA CYS A 104 -36.21 3.39 20.18
C CYS A 104 -37.61 2.90 19.80
N TYR A 105 -38.53 3.77 19.34
CA TYR A 105 -39.87 3.38 18.92
C TYR A 105 -39.84 2.60 17.60
N HIS A 106 -38.97 2.99 16.66
CA HIS A 106 -38.80 2.28 15.39
C HIS A 106 -38.14 0.91 15.57
N ILE A 107 -37.14 0.80 16.45
CA ILE A 107 -36.53 -0.49 16.82
C ILE A 107 -37.57 -1.40 17.49
N LYS A 108 -38.43 -0.86 18.35
CA LYS A 108 -39.48 -1.62 19.04
C LYS A 108 -40.54 -2.14 18.06
N ASN A 109 -40.92 -1.36 17.04
CA ASN A 109 -41.85 -1.82 15.99
C ASN A 109 -41.23 -2.87 15.08
N LEU A 110 -39.93 -2.78 14.78
CA LEU A 110 -39.20 -3.82 14.02
C LEU A 110 -39.07 -5.14 14.82
N ILE A 111 -38.96 -5.07 16.15
CA ILE A 111 -38.93 -6.24 17.04
C ILE A 111 -40.34 -6.86 17.20
N LEU A 112 -41.40 -6.04 17.17
CA LEU A 112 -42.78 -6.50 17.38
C LEU A 112 -43.46 -7.06 16.11
N GLN A 113 -42.99 -6.69 14.90
CA GLN A 113 -43.55 -7.19 13.64
C GLN A 113 -42.83 -8.41 13.05
N GLY A 114 -41.75 -8.87 13.69
CA GLY A 114 -41.06 -10.09 13.28
C GLY A 114 -41.53 -11.31 14.07
N GLU A 115 -42.51 -12.05 13.55
CA GLU A 115 -42.64 -13.46 13.90
C GLU A 115 -41.35 -14.18 13.46
N VAL A 116 -40.40 -14.32 14.38
CA VAL A 116 -39.21 -15.13 14.15
C VAL A 116 -39.64 -16.60 14.17
N LYS A 117 -40.04 -17.12 13.01
CA LYS A 117 -39.95 -18.55 12.74
C LYS A 117 -38.47 -18.91 12.83
N LYS A 118 -38.10 -19.62 13.90
CA LYS A 118 -36.79 -20.27 14.02
C LYS A 118 -36.72 -21.37 12.97
N ASP A 119 -36.27 -21.02 11.77
CA ASP A 119 -35.86 -22.03 10.81
C ASP A 119 -34.66 -22.75 11.39
N LYS A 120 -34.85 -24.04 11.73
CA LYS A 120 -33.75 -24.91 12.11
C LYS A 120 -32.83 -25.03 10.89
N TYR A 121 -31.64 -24.46 11.01
CA TYR A 121 -30.57 -24.72 10.05
C TYR A 121 -30.30 -26.23 10.01
N ILE A 122 -30.67 -26.87 8.89
CA ILE A 122 -30.29 -28.23 8.55
C ILE A 122 -29.13 -28.09 7.56
N PRO A 123 -27.89 -28.40 7.95
CA PRO A 123 -26.77 -28.38 7.02
C PRO A 123 -27.02 -29.41 5.91
N PRO A 124 -26.79 -29.07 4.63
CA PRO A 124 -26.94 -30.05 3.54
C PRO A 124 -25.97 -31.22 3.73
N GLU A 125 -26.43 -32.44 3.39
CA GLU A 125 -25.61 -33.64 3.51
C GLU A 125 -24.30 -33.51 2.73
N ARG A 126 -23.17 -33.67 3.43
CA ARG A 126 -21.85 -33.78 2.82
C ARG A 126 -21.74 -35.09 2.04
N LYS A 127 -21.98 -35.06 0.73
CA LYS A 127 -21.54 -36.12 -0.17
C LYS A 127 -20.04 -35.97 -0.38
N PHE A 128 -19.26 -36.80 0.32
CA PHE A 128 -17.85 -36.98 -0.01
C PHE A 128 -17.76 -37.61 -1.40
N ARG A 129 -17.13 -36.90 -2.33
CA ARG A 129 -16.83 -37.43 -3.66
C ARG A 129 -15.89 -38.63 -3.46
N LYS A 130 -16.42 -39.84 -3.61
CA LYS A 130 -15.58 -41.05 -3.65
C LYS A 130 -14.62 -40.89 -4.82
N LYS A 131 -13.34 -40.81 -4.50
CA LYS A 131 -12.27 -40.93 -5.50
C LYS A 131 -12.26 -42.41 -5.90
N ASN A 132 -12.79 -42.72 -7.07
CA ASN A 132 -12.56 -44.02 -7.68
C ASN A 132 -11.06 -44.08 -8.02
N THR A 133 -10.37 -44.99 -7.35
CA THR A 133 -9.02 -45.40 -7.69
C THR A 133 -9.07 -46.26 -8.95
N ASN A 134 -8.24 -45.87 -9.91
CA ASN A 134 -7.72 -46.61 -11.06
C ASN A 134 -8.57 -46.60 -12.33
N GLU A 135 -8.05 -45.91 -13.34
CA GLU A 135 -7.61 -46.53 -14.60
C GLU A 135 -6.54 -45.64 -15.26
N ASN A 136 -5.45 -46.28 -15.69
CA ASN A 136 -4.28 -45.68 -16.33
C ASN A 136 -4.64 -45.15 -17.73
N LEU A 137 -4.30 -43.91 -18.07
CA LEU A 137 -3.97 -43.49 -19.44
C LEU A 137 -2.99 -42.30 -19.38
N ASP A 138 -1.77 -42.59 -19.79
CA ASP A 138 -0.74 -41.78 -20.46
C ASP A 138 -0.60 -40.27 -20.16
N SER A 139 0.62 -39.91 -19.74
CA SER A 139 1.08 -38.54 -19.55
C SER A 139 1.31 -37.84 -20.88
N GLU A 140 0.51 -36.83 -21.18
CA GLU A 140 0.94 -35.68 -21.98
C GLU A 140 0.57 -34.38 -21.24
N MET A 141 1.60 -33.60 -20.89
CA MET A 141 1.46 -32.29 -20.27
C MET A 141 1.03 -31.28 -21.35
N ILE A 142 -0.20 -30.78 -21.26
CA ILE A 142 -0.63 -29.60 -22.02
C ILE A 142 -0.57 -28.39 -21.08
N ALA A 143 0.44 -27.56 -21.28
CA ALA A 143 0.50 -26.21 -20.71
C ALA A 143 -0.59 -25.34 -21.39
N PRO A 144 -1.34 -24.51 -20.64
CA PRO A 144 -2.27 -23.56 -21.25
C PRO A 144 -1.47 -22.38 -21.82
N THR A 145 -1.13 -22.48 -23.11
CA THR A 145 -0.73 -21.34 -23.91
C THR A 145 -1.91 -20.39 -24.02
N ILE A 146 -1.81 -19.22 -23.37
CA ILE A 146 -2.71 -18.09 -23.61
C ILE A 146 -2.47 -17.65 -25.06
N LYS A 147 -3.32 -18.08 -25.97
CA LYS A 147 -3.38 -17.54 -27.33
C LYS A 147 -4.04 -16.18 -27.27
N ASN A 148 -3.25 -15.12 -27.47
CA ASN A 148 -3.73 -13.81 -27.85
C ASN A 148 -4.49 -13.93 -29.18
N ASN A 149 -5.82 -13.99 -29.11
CA ASN A 149 -6.67 -13.76 -30.27
C ASN A 149 -6.73 -12.24 -30.51
N TYR A 150 -5.72 -11.70 -31.20
CA TYR A 150 -5.92 -10.48 -31.97
C TYR A 150 -6.97 -10.80 -33.04
N ARG A 151 -8.19 -10.28 -32.87
CA ARG A 151 -9.16 -10.21 -33.95
C ARG A 151 -8.58 -9.28 -35.00
N TYR A 152 -7.99 -9.84 -36.05
CA TYR A 152 -7.87 -9.16 -37.32
C TYR A 152 -9.28 -8.74 -37.72
N VAL A 153 -9.53 -7.44 -37.72
CA VAL A 153 -10.70 -6.85 -38.35
C VAL A 153 -10.51 -7.04 -39.85
N LYS A 154 -11.14 -8.08 -40.41
CA LYS A 154 -11.38 -8.15 -41.85
C LYS A 154 -12.48 -7.15 -42.18
N ILE A 155 -12.09 -5.90 -42.49
CA ILE A 155 -12.93 -5.06 -43.34
C ILE A 155 -12.70 -5.59 -44.76
N ILE A 156 -13.59 -6.48 -45.19
CA ILE A 156 -13.81 -6.72 -46.61
C ILE A 156 -14.75 -5.59 -47.02
N ASP A 157 -14.19 -4.51 -47.57
CA ASP A 157 -14.96 -3.59 -48.40
C ASP A 157 -14.65 -3.96 -49.85
N GLU A 158 -15.53 -4.75 -50.45
CA GLU A 158 -15.32 -5.42 -51.74
C GLU A 158 -15.45 -4.46 -52.95
N ASN A 159 -15.32 -3.14 -52.76
CA ASN A 159 -15.37 -2.14 -53.86
C ASN A 159 -14.61 -0.84 -53.54
N SER A 160 -13.38 -0.94 -53.01
CA SER A 160 -12.46 0.21 -52.99
C SER A 160 -11.27 -0.07 -53.91
N GLU A 161 -11.33 0.47 -55.13
CA GLU A 161 -10.18 0.60 -56.03
C GLU A 161 -9.19 1.57 -55.37
N LEU A 162 -8.33 1.05 -54.51
CA LEU A 162 -7.24 1.78 -53.87
C LEU A 162 -5.97 1.69 -54.74
N ASP A 163 -5.31 2.82 -54.86
CA ASP A 163 -4.19 3.15 -55.74
C ASP A 163 -2.98 2.22 -55.57
N SER A 164 -2.38 1.82 -56.69
CA SER A 164 -1.38 0.76 -56.86
C SER A 164 0.05 1.18 -56.46
N ASP A 165 0.20 2.14 -55.54
CA ASP A 165 1.51 2.75 -55.24
C ASP A 165 1.92 2.63 -53.75
N ASP A 166 1.20 1.84 -52.95
CA ASP A 166 1.57 1.50 -51.57
C ASP A 166 2.14 0.06 -51.47
N ASP A 167 3.12 -0.23 -52.33
CA ASP A 167 3.88 -1.49 -52.40
C ASP A 167 4.96 -1.60 -51.29
N LEU A 168 4.75 -0.96 -50.14
CA LEU A 168 5.62 -1.10 -48.98
C LEU A 168 5.04 -2.15 -48.02
N GLU A 169 5.35 -3.42 -48.30
CA GLU A 169 5.12 -4.50 -47.33
C GLU A 169 6.00 -4.28 -46.08
N PRO A 170 5.44 -4.42 -44.86
CA PRO A 170 6.22 -4.37 -43.64
C PRO A 170 7.35 -5.40 -43.70
N TYR A 171 8.59 -4.95 -43.47
CA TYR A 171 9.76 -5.82 -43.50
C TYR A 171 9.59 -7.01 -42.53
N ASP A 172 9.79 -8.23 -43.03
CA ASP A 172 9.70 -9.46 -42.25
C ASP A 172 10.88 -9.58 -41.27
N THR A 173 10.64 -9.23 -40.01
CA THR A 173 11.60 -9.31 -38.90
C THR A 173 11.61 -10.68 -38.22
N SER A 174 10.92 -11.70 -38.75
CA SER A 174 10.88 -13.04 -38.15
C SER A 174 12.24 -13.77 -38.14
N ASN A 175 13.17 -13.34 -39.00
CA ASN A 175 14.55 -13.85 -39.07
C ASN A 175 15.56 -13.00 -38.28
N ASP A 176 15.14 -11.98 -37.53
CA ASP A 176 16.05 -11.21 -36.69
C ASP A 176 16.59 -12.07 -35.55
N VAL A 177 17.87 -12.43 -35.66
CA VAL A 177 18.60 -13.11 -34.59
C VAL A 177 18.98 -12.05 -33.57
N LYS A 178 18.39 -12.11 -32.36
CA LYS A 178 18.86 -11.31 -31.22
C LYS A 178 20.38 -11.53 -31.09
N LEU A 179 21.15 -10.46 -31.30
CA LEU A 179 22.59 -10.43 -31.07
C LEU A 179 22.84 -11.09 -29.70
N THR A 180 23.69 -12.12 -29.69
CA THR A 180 24.17 -12.91 -28.54
C THR A 180 23.65 -12.42 -27.17
N LYS A 181 22.76 -13.20 -26.52
CA LYS A 181 22.33 -12.94 -25.13
C LYS A 181 23.57 -12.74 -24.27
N LYS A 182 23.78 -11.52 -23.79
CA LYS A 182 24.86 -11.22 -22.85
C LYS A 182 24.61 -11.96 -21.54
N GLU A 183 25.67 -12.41 -20.90
CA GLU A 183 25.57 -13.10 -19.62
C GLU A 183 25.36 -12.09 -18.49
N PRO A 184 24.62 -12.46 -17.43
CA PRO A 184 24.47 -11.61 -16.25
C PRO A 184 25.82 -11.46 -15.52
N PRO A 185 26.02 -10.38 -14.75
CA PRO A 185 27.25 -10.20 -13.99
C PRO A 185 27.47 -11.37 -13.01
N ALA A 186 28.73 -11.82 -12.91
CA ALA A 186 29.08 -12.96 -12.05
C ALA A 186 29.57 -12.52 -10.67
N TYR A 187 30.23 -11.36 -10.59
CA TYR A 187 30.83 -10.84 -9.35
C TYR A 187 30.30 -9.46 -8.96
N LEU A 188 30.44 -9.07 -7.70
CA LEU A 188 30.05 -7.74 -7.18
C LEU A 188 30.70 -6.58 -7.95
N ARG A 189 31.94 -6.75 -8.43
CA ARG A 189 32.64 -5.73 -9.24
C ARG A 189 32.02 -5.60 -10.63
N ASP A 190 31.69 -6.71 -11.28
CA ASP A 190 31.00 -6.71 -12.58
C ASP A 190 29.62 -6.09 -12.45
N LEU A 191 28.92 -6.37 -11.33
CA LEU A 191 27.63 -5.77 -11.02
C LEU A 191 27.74 -4.26 -10.89
N ARG A 192 28.73 -3.75 -10.12
CA ARG A 192 28.99 -2.32 -9.97
C ARG A 192 29.24 -1.65 -11.33
N ASP A 193 30.11 -2.25 -12.14
CA ASP A 193 30.48 -1.70 -13.44
C ASP A 193 29.29 -1.76 -14.42
N GLY A 194 28.49 -2.84 -14.38
CA GLY A 194 27.29 -3.02 -15.19
C GLY A 194 26.15 -2.06 -14.84
N LEU A 195 26.02 -1.62 -13.58
CA LEU A 195 25.09 -0.55 -13.19
C LEU A 195 25.51 0.83 -13.72
N LEU A 196 26.80 1.04 -13.97
CA LEU A 196 27.34 2.27 -14.53
C LEU A 196 27.32 2.32 -16.06
N GLU A 197 27.00 1.20 -16.72
CA GLU A 197 26.92 1.07 -18.17
C GLU A 197 26.05 2.17 -18.82
N THR A 198 26.46 2.64 -19.99
CA THR A 198 25.82 3.73 -20.75
C THR A 198 25.56 3.38 -22.21
N GLU A 199 26.20 2.34 -22.74
CA GLU A 199 26.12 1.98 -24.16
C GLU A 199 25.20 0.79 -24.41
N CYS A 200 25.21 -0.20 -23.51
CA CYS A 200 24.48 -1.44 -23.70
C CYS A 200 23.32 -1.63 -22.70
N ALA A 201 22.09 -1.49 -23.20
CA ALA A 201 20.87 -1.71 -22.44
C ALA A 201 20.78 -3.11 -21.81
N ASP A 202 21.23 -4.15 -22.52
CA ASP A 202 21.17 -5.53 -22.02
C ASP A 202 22.05 -5.72 -20.77
N VAL A 203 23.26 -5.17 -20.76
CA VAL A 203 24.18 -5.28 -19.61
C VAL A 203 23.60 -4.54 -18.41
N PHE A 204 23.08 -3.33 -18.62
CA PHE A 204 22.45 -2.53 -17.57
C PHE A 204 21.25 -3.24 -16.95
N ASN A 205 20.33 -3.71 -17.80
CA ASN A 205 19.11 -4.38 -17.34
C ASN A 205 19.42 -5.71 -16.64
N LEU A 206 20.30 -6.54 -17.21
CA LEU A 206 20.71 -7.79 -16.57
C LEU A 206 21.41 -7.56 -15.23
N SER A 207 22.20 -6.49 -15.12
CA SER A 207 22.85 -6.11 -13.87
C SER A 207 21.84 -5.71 -12.82
N LEU A 208 20.88 -4.85 -13.17
CA LEU A 208 19.83 -4.40 -12.25
C LEU A 208 18.92 -5.55 -11.79
N GLU A 209 18.55 -6.47 -12.69
CA GLU A 209 17.68 -7.62 -12.39
C GLU A 209 18.37 -8.70 -11.54
N ASN A 210 19.68 -8.92 -11.71
CA ASN A 210 20.41 -9.95 -10.95
C ASN A 210 21.12 -9.40 -9.69
N CYS A 211 21.06 -8.09 -9.48
CA CYS A 211 21.71 -7.38 -8.38
C CYS A 211 21.39 -8.00 -7.01
N GLU A 212 20.11 -8.07 -6.62
CA GLU A 212 19.67 -8.65 -5.33
C GLU A 212 20.25 -10.05 -5.09
N LYS A 213 20.20 -10.92 -6.11
CA LYS A 213 20.70 -12.28 -6.00
C LYS A 213 22.21 -12.31 -5.71
N ILE A 214 22.98 -11.50 -6.42
CA ILE A 214 24.45 -11.43 -6.24
C ILE A 214 24.78 -10.84 -4.87
N ILE A 215 24.07 -9.79 -4.45
CA ILE A 215 24.22 -9.17 -3.13
C ILE A 215 24.01 -10.21 -2.02
N VAL A 216 22.88 -10.93 -2.04
CA VAL A 216 22.54 -11.91 -0.99
C VAL A 216 23.53 -13.08 -0.97
N GLN A 217 24.08 -13.45 -2.13
CA GLN A 217 25.00 -14.59 -2.24
C GLN A 217 26.46 -14.26 -1.91
N GLN A 218 26.94 -13.07 -2.25
CA GLN A 218 28.38 -12.75 -2.20
C GLN A 218 28.73 -11.68 -1.16
N LEU A 219 27.89 -10.66 -0.97
CA LEU A 219 28.21 -9.54 -0.08
C LEU A 219 28.44 -9.93 1.40
N PRO A 220 27.73 -10.93 1.98
CA PRO A 220 27.99 -11.35 3.37
C PRO A 220 29.42 -11.87 3.63
N ASP A 221 30.12 -12.33 2.59
CA ASP A 221 31.47 -12.88 2.67
C ASP A 221 32.54 -11.90 2.12
N ASP A 222 32.16 -10.68 1.75
CA ASP A 222 33.03 -9.64 1.18
C ASP A 222 33.06 -8.37 2.05
N ASP A 223 33.98 -7.45 1.75
CA ASP A 223 34.14 -6.18 2.47
C ASP A 223 32.89 -5.28 2.28
N PRO A 224 32.31 -4.72 3.37
CA PRO A 224 31.22 -3.76 3.26
C PRO A 224 31.48 -2.56 2.33
N SER A 225 32.73 -2.22 2.03
CA SER A 225 33.07 -1.12 1.13
C SER A 225 32.48 -1.30 -0.28
N ILE A 226 32.48 -2.52 -0.84
CA ILE A 226 31.94 -2.73 -2.19
C ILE A 226 30.40 -2.57 -2.21
N GLY A 227 29.73 -3.02 -1.15
CA GLY A 227 28.29 -2.82 -1.03
C GLY A 227 27.92 -1.34 -0.82
N LEU A 228 28.78 -0.56 -0.17
CA LEU A 228 28.63 0.89 -0.06
C LEU A 228 28.71 1.56 -1.44
N GLU A 229 29.71 1.22 -2.26
CA GLU A 229 29.85 1.74 -3.63
C GLU A 229 28.61 1.42 -4.48
N ILE A 230 28.09 0.19 -4.39
CA ILE A 230 26.89 -0.22 -5.13
C ILE A 230 25.64 0.52 -4.62
N LEU A 231 25.51 0.70 -3.30
CA LEU A 231 24.40 1.44 -2.70
C LEU A 231 24.42 2.93 -3.10
N GLU A 232 25.60 3.55 -3.13
CA GLU A 232 25.84 4.91 -3.63
C GLU A 232 25.34 5.08 -5.07
N ILE A 233 25.67 4.12 -5.94
CA ILE A 233 25.21 4.10 -7.34
C ILE A 233 23.70 3.95 -7.40
N LEU A 234 23.13 2.96 -6.72
CA LEU A 234 21.68 2.65 -6.80
C LEU A 234 20.80 3.80 -6.31
N ILE A 235 21.19 4.49 -5.24
CA ILE A 235 20.42 5.62 -4.69
C ILE A 235 20.32 6.78 -5.68
N THR A 236 21.34 6.96 -6.53
CA THR A 236 21.40 8.07 -7.51
C THR A 236 21.14 7.58 -8.94
N LEU A 237 20.72 6.32 -9.10
CA LEU A 237 20.58 5.71 -10.41
C LEU A 237 19.37 6.27 -11.14
N GLU A 238 19.61 6.86 -12.30
CA GLU A 238 18.57 7.32 -13.20
C GLU A 238 18.31 6.28 -14.31
N PRO A 239 17.06 6.17 -14.81
CA PRO A 239 16.72 5.22 -15.86
C PRO A 239 17.34 5.65 -17.20
N LYS A 240 18.55 5.17 -17.50
CA LYS A 240 19.25 5.41 -18.78
C LYS A 240 18.61 4.67 -19.95
N PHE A 241 18.08 3.48 -19.66
CA PHE A 241 17.41 2.61 -20.62
C PHE A 241 16.00 2.30 -20.13
N PHE A 242 15.11 1.98 -21.05
CA PHE A 242 13.74 1.58 -20.70
C PHE A 242 13.76 0.26 -19.92
N ASN A 243 13.17 0.28 -18.73
CA ASN A 243 12.91 -0.89 -17.90
C ASN A 243 11.61 -0.64 -17.12
N GLU A 244 10.60 -1.49 -17.33
CA GLU A 244 9.26 -1.32 -16.75
C GLU A 244 9.25 -1.34 -15.22
N ASN A 245 10.17 -2.09 -14.60
CA ASN A 245 10.23 -2.30 -13.15
C ASN A 245 11.40 -1.57 -12.48
N PHE A 246 11.97 -0.57 -13.14
CA PHE A 246 13.19 0.10 -12.70
C PHE A 246 13.16 0.56 -11.23
N GLU A 247 12.15 1.36 -10.86
CA GLU A 247 12.05 1.92 -9.50
C GLU A 247 11.93 0.83 -8.43
N ASN A 248 11.16 -0.23 -8.72
CA ASN A 248 10.98 -1.35 -7.81
C ASN A 248 12.27 -2.17 -7.67
N LEU A 249 12.99 -2.42 -8.77
CA LEU A 249 14.27 -3.12 -8.73
C LEU A 249 15.31 -2.34 -7.94
N VAL A 250 15.45 -1.04 -8.19
CA VAL A 250 16.35 -0.16 -7.42
C VAL A 250 16.01 -0.22 -5.93
N PHE A 251 14.73 -0.10 -5.58
CA PHE A 251 14.28 -0.19 -4.19
C PHE A 251 14.62 -1.53 -3.54
N GLN A 252 14.30 -2.66 -4.17
CA GLN A 252 14.57 -4.00 -3.63
C GLN A 252 16.07 -4.26 -3.49
N ASN A 253 16.87 -3.87 -4.49
CA ASN A 253 18.31 -4.01 -4.46
C ASN A 253 18.93 -3.21 -3.29
N CYS A 254 18.52 -1.94 -3.11
CA CYS A 254 18.96 -1.14 -1.96
C CYS A 254 18.57 -1.77 -0.61
N VAL A 255 17.35 -2.30 -0.50
CA VAL A 255 16.88 -2.99 0.71
C VAL A 255 17.71 -4.25 0.96
N ALA A 256 18.01 -5.03 -0.07
CA ALA A 256 18.84 -6.24 0.02
C ALA A 256 20.24 -5.91 0.53
N ILE A 257 20.93 -4.90 -0.04
CA ILE A 257 22.25 -4.45 0.44
C ILE A 257 22.16 -4.07 1.92
N THR A 258 21.19 -3.23 2.26
CA THR A 258 21.00 -2.74 3.63
C THR A 258 20.74 -3.87 4.62
N CYS A 259 20.12 -4.98 4.20
CA CYS A 259 19.90 -6.14 5.09
C CYS A 259 21.16 -6.98 5.35
N VAL A 260 22.21 -6.89 4.51
CA VAL A 260 23.45 -7.67 4.68
C VAL A 260 24.32 -7.10 5.82
N TYR A 261 24.60 -5.79 5.80
CA TYR A 261 25.30 -5.10 6.89
C TYR A 261 24.47 -3.91 7.42
N PRO A 262 23.41 -4.17 8.21
CA PRO A 262 22.41 -3.18 8.57
C PRO A 262 22.94 -1.94 9.28
N ALA A 263 23.89 -2.10 10.20
CA ALA A 263 24.43 -0.96 10.96
C ALA A 263 25.16 0.03 10.05
N ILE A 264 26.02 -0.47 9.15
CA ILE A 264 26.88 0.33 8.27
C ILE A 264 26.02 1.09 7.24
N TYR A 265 25.15 0.37 6.55
CA TYR A 265 24.36 0.94 5.46
C TYR A 265 23.21 1.82 5.96
N ALA A 266 22.62 1.53 7.13
CA ALA A 266 21.63 2.40 7.73
C ALA A 266 22.24 3.75 8.16
N GLU A 267 23.43 3.75 8.77
CA GLU A 267 24.13 5.00 9.11
C GLU A 267 24.44 5.82 7.87
N TYR A 268 24.92 5.17 6.80
CA TYR A 268 25.15 5.81 5.51
C TYR A 268 23.87 6.46 4.96
N LEU A 269 22.77 5.71 4.87
CA LEU A 269 21.48 6.22 4.40
C LEU A 269 20.97 7.40 5.24
N CYS A 270 21.13 7.34 6.57
CA CYS A 270 20.76 8.44 7.44
C CYS A 270 21.63 9.67 7.19
N ARG A 271 22.92 9.49 6.93
CA ARG A 271 23.85 10.59 6.62
C ARG A 271 23.47 11.28 5.32
N GLU A 272 23.19 10.52 4.28
CA GLU A 272 22.78 11.07 2.98
C GLU A 272 21.39 11.71 3.00
N PHE A 273 20.46 11.16 3.78
CA PHE A 273 19.17 11.79 4.03
C PHE A 273 19.33 13.19 4.64
N HIS A 274 20.25 13.32 5.62
CA HIS A 274 20.61 14.57 6.30
C HIS A 274 21.67 15.40 5.57
N ALA A 275 22.00 15.05 4.33
CA ALA A 275 22.89 15.86 3.50
C ALA A 275 22.34 17.28 3.31
N LYS A 276 23.23 18.21 2.89
CA LYS A 276 22.89 19.62 2.71
C LYS A 276 21.65 19.77 1.81
N ILE A 277 20.85 20.80 2.09
CA ILE A 277 19.69 21.13 1.25
C ILE A 277 20.17 21.31 -0.20
N GLY A 278 19.48 20.66 -1.13
CA GLY A 278 19.81 20.67 -2.55
C GLY A 278 20.72 19.54 -3.03
N THR A 279 21.32 18.73 -2.14
CA THR A 279 22.12 17.56 -2.56
C THR A 279 21.26 16.48 -3.21
N TYR A 280 20.10 16.20 -2.61
CA TYR A 280 19.16 15.17 -3.08
C TYR A 280 17.78 15.77 -3.31
N SER A 281 17.09 15.24 -4.34
CA SER A 281 15.68 15.57 -4.58
C SER A 281 14.77 14.96 -3.51
N VAL A 282 13.53 15.43 -3.44
CA VAL A 282 12.50 14.87 -2.53
C VAL A 282 12.31 13.37 -2.78
N CYS A 283 12.26 12.94 -4.04
CA CYS A 283 12.09 11.53 -4.39
C CYS A 283 13.23 10.66 -3.83
N HIS A 284 14.49 11.10 -3.99
CA HIS A 284 15.64 10.38 -3.45
C HIS A 284 15.62 10.31 -1.91
N ARG A 285 15.26 11.40 -1.23
CA ARG A 285 15.10 11.39 0.23
C ARG A 285 14.00 10.45 0.70
N VAL A 286 12.87 10.42 -0.01
CA VAL A 286 11.77 9.49 0.28
C VAL A 286 12.20 8.04 0.01
N LEU A 287 12.98 7.79 -1.04
CA LEU A 287 13.56 6.47 -1.33
C LEU A 287 14.43 5.98 -0.17
N MET A 288 15.37 6.81 0.32
CA MET A 288 16.21 6.49 1.49
C MET A 288 15.38 6.13 2.73
N LEU A 289 14.33 6.92 3.01
CA LEU A 289 13.42 6.67 4.12
C LEU A 289 12.63 5.37 3.97
N ASN A 290 12.22 5.03 2.75
CA ASN A 290 11.52 3.78 2.46
C ASN A 290 12.45 2.58 2.60
N ILE A 291 13.72 2.69 2.15
CA ILE A 291 14.72 1.63 2.28
C ILE A 291 14.94 1.33 3.76
N LEU A 292 15.20 2.35 4.59
CA LEU A 292 15.35 2.19 6.04
C LEU A 292 14.15 1.49 6.68
N ALA A 293 12.93 1.87 6.30
CA ALA A 293 11.70 1.31 6.86
C ALA A 293 11.43 -0.14 6.42
N GLU A 294 11.74 -0.49 5.18
CA GLU A 294 11.56 -1.86 4.67
C GLU A 294 12.66 -2.80 5.17
N SER A 295 13.91 -2.35 5.21
CA SER A 295 15.01 -3.13 5.78
C SER A 295 14.76 -3.44 7.26
N ALA A 296 14.29 -2.47 8.05
CA ALA A 296 13.91 -2.70 9.45
C ALA A 296 12.78 -3.75 9.58
N ARG A 297 11.78 -3.70 8.69
CA ARG A 297 10.71 -4.71 8.63
C ARG A 297 11.23 -6.09 8.24
N ASN A 298 12.10 -6.19 7.25
CA ASN A 298 12.68 -7.47 6.82
C ASN A 298 13.51 -8.12 7.94
N LEU A 299 14.32 -7.32 8.65
CA LEU A 299 15.16 -7.79 9.76
C LEU A 299 14.35 -8.20 11.00
N SER A 300 13.18 -7.60 11.21
CA SER A 300 12.27 -7.94 12.32
C SER A 300 11.25 -9.03 11.98
N SER A 301 11.06 -9.33 10.69
CA SER A 301 10.04 -10.26 10.23
C SER A 301 10.30 -11.70 10.67
N LEU A 302 9.21 -12.41 11.00
CA LEU A 302 9.25 -13.84 11.24
C LEU A 302 9.49 -14.56 9.91
N LYS A 303 10.73 -14.99 9.65
CA LYS A 303 10.99 -15.94 8.56
C LYS A 303 10.14 -17.18 8.78
N LYS A 304 9.19 -17.45 7.87
CA LYS A 304 8.53 -18.75 7.82
C LYS A 304 9.65 -19.76 7.54
N SER A 305 9.95 -20.61 8.50
CA SER A 305 10.76 -21.79 8.24
C SER A 305 10.04 -22.58 7.15
N GLU A 306 10.51 -22.49 5.91
CA GLU A 306 10.34 -23.60 4.99
C GLU A 306 10.89 -24.84 5.72
N PRO A 307 10.19 -25.98 5.67
CA PRO A 307 10.65 -27.16 6.38
C PRO A 307 12.07 -27.45 5.91
N GLU A 308 13.04 -27.28 6.80
CA GLU A 308 14.43 -27.60 6.56
C GLU A 308 14.47 -28.97 5.88
N GLU A 309 14.89 -29.00 4.61
CA GLU A 309 15.23 -30.25 3.95
C GLU A 309 16.30 -30.88 4.83
N THR A 310 15.87 -31.90 5.57
CA THR A 310 16.72 -32.77 6.36
C THR A 310 17.96 -33.10 5.53
N ILE A 311 19.10 -32.64 6.05
CA ILE A 311 20.46 -33.02 5.69
C ILE A 311 20.43 -34.43 5.09
N LYS A 312 20.67 -34.53 3.78
CA LYS A 312 20.82 -35.78 3.04
C LYS A 312 21.98 -36.56 3.68
N LYS A 313 21.66 -37.42 4.64
CA LYS A 313 22.56 -38.48 5.07
C LYS A 313 22.65 -39.48 3.92
N THR A 314 23.86 -39.53 3.39
CA THR A 314 24.45 -40.55 2.53
C THR A 314 23.88 -41.94 2.76
N GLY A 315 23.68 -42.64 1.64
CA GLY A 315 22.89 -43.86 1.54
C GLY A 315 23.38 -45.02 2.41
N CYS A 316 22.40 -45.77 2.90
CA CYS A 316 22.55 -47.18 3.23
C CYS A 316 21.19 -47.85 2.96
N LEU A 317 21.12 -48.64 1.89
CA LEU A 317 20.01 -49.55 1.61
C LEU A 317 19.90 -50.55 2.76
N LYS A 318 18.93 -50.37 3.66
CA LYS A 318 18.57 -51.38 4.66
C LYS A 318 17.40 -52.18 4.12
N LYS A 319 17.59 -53.50 4.00
CA LYS A 319 16.51 -54.45 3.73
C LYS A 319 15.50 -54.36 4.89
N GLU A 320 14.28 -53.95 4.57
CA GLU A 320 13.17 -53.88 5.51
C GLU A 320 12.93 -55.26 6.12
N THR A 321 12.94 -55.33 7.44
CA THR A 321 12.69 -56.57 8.17
C THR A 321 11.18 -56.73 8.42
N ASN A 322 10.67 -57.97 8.39
CA ASN A 322 9.25 -58.28 8.67
C ASN A 322 8.72 -57.69 9.99
N LEU A 323 9.60 -57.35 10.93
CA LEU A 323 9.30 -56.66 12.18
C LEU A 323 8.86 -55.20 11.98
N GLU A 324 9.47 -54.48 11.03
CA GLU A 324 9.13 -53.09 10.73
C GLU A 324 7.74 -53.02 10.10
N ILE A 325 7.43 -53.95 9.17
CA ILE A 325 6.11 -54.09 8.55
C ILE A 325 5.05 -54.42 9.60
N ALA A 326 5.32 -55.37 10.51
CA ALA A 326 4.39 -55.71 11.58
C ALA A 326 4.15 -54.53 12.54
N GLN A 327 5.19 -53.74 12.85
CA GLN A 327 5.06 -52.54 13.66
C GLN A 327 4.29 -51.43 12.94
N GLU A 328 4.46 -51.28 11.62
CA GLU A 328 3.69 -50.37 10.76
C GLU A 328 2.20 -50.70 10.83
N ILE A 329 1.86 -51.98 10.62
CA ILE A 329 0.48 -52.48 10.65
C ILE A 329 -0.15 -52.28 12.04
N VAL A 330 0.61 -52.52 13.11
CA VAL A 330 0.12 -52.27 14.48
C VAL A 330 -0.06 -50.77 14.73
N ARG A 331 0.84 -49.91 14.24
CA ARG A 331 0.69 -48.45 14.31
C ARG A 331 -0.54 -47.96 13.55
N GLU A 332 -0.82 -48.48 12.37
CA GLU A 332 -2.03 -48.14 11.60
C GLU A 332 -3.31 -48.61 12.27
N ARG A 333 -3.31 -49.83 12.84
CA ARG A 333 -4.44 -50.33 13.64
C ARG A 333 -4.68 -49.49 14.89
N LEU A 334 -3.62 -49.05 15.55
CA LEU A 334 -3.73 -48.14 16.70
C LEU A 334 -4.28 -46.79 16.27
N LYS A 335 -3.73 -46.16 15.21
CA LYS A 335 -4.22 -44.87 14.68
C LYS A 335 -5.70 -44.92 14.27
N SER A 336 -6.15 -46.01 13.64
CA SER A 336 -7.56 -46.17 13.22
C SER A 336 -8.52 -46.45 14.37
N LYS A 337 -8.04 -47.01 15.49
CA LYS A 337 -8.86 -47.35 16.67
C LYS A 337 -8.74 -46.38 17.84
N THR A 338 -7.79 -45.46 17.82
CA THR A 338 -7.64 -44.43 18.86
C THR A 338 -8.26 -43.11 18.41
N ARG A 339 -9.23 -42.63 19.18
CA ARG A 339 -9.78 -41.28 19.04
C ARG A 339 -8.86 -40.30 19.76
N TYR A 340 -8.07 -39.55 19.01
CA TYR A 340 -7.22 -38.50 19.57
C TYR A 340 -8.04 -37.26 19.94
N PHE A 341 -8.15 -36.96 21.23
CA PHE A 341 -8.64 -35.66 21.71
C PHE A 341 -7.46 -34.70 21.83
N ASN A 342 -6.99 -34.15 20.71
CA ASN A 342 -5.92 -33.17 20.73
C ASN A 342 -6.50 -31.76 20.76
N LYS A 343 -6.37 -31.06 21.90
CA LYS A 343 -6.39 -29.59 21.92
C LYS A 343 -5.06 -29.14 21.34
N PHE A 344 -4.97 -28.96 20.03
CA PHE A 344 -3.78 -28.37 19.44
C PHE A 344 -3.62 -26.95 20.00
N LYS A 345 -2.70 -26.77 20.96
CA LYS A 345 -2.14 -25.45 21.21
C LYS A 345 -1.31 -25.13 19.98
N HIS A 346 -1.77 -24.19 19.14
CA HIS A 346 -0.91 -23.65 18.09
C HIS A 346 0.39 -23.19 18.76
N ARG A 347 1.52 -23.84 18.44
CA ARG A 347 2.83 -23.32 18.83
C ARG A 347 2.97 -21.99 18.10
N LYS A 348 3.17 -20.91 18.87
CA LYS A 348 3.56 -19.63 18.29
C LYS A 348 4.93 -19.86 17.64
N VAL A 349 5.05 -19.47 16.38
CA VAL A 349 6.36 -19.41 15.72
C VAL A 349 7.06 -18.20 16.30
N GLU A 350 8.11 -18.44 17.06
CA GLU A 350 8.92 -17.41 17.72
C GLU A 350 10.30 -17.44 17.06
N ASN A 351 10.71 -16.33 16.46
CA ASN A 351 12.06 -16.15 15.93
C ASN A 351 12.72 -14.97 16.64
N LEU A 352 14.05 -15.02 16.74
CA LEU A 352 14.83 -13.90 17.24
C LEU A 352 14.67 -12.70 16.30
N ASN A 353 14.47 -11.52 16.89
CA ASN A 353 14.43 -10.28 16.14
C ASN A 353 15.86 -9.85 15.79
N ILE A 354 16.29 -10.09 14.55
CA ILE A 354 17.64 -9.76 14.07
C ILE A 354 17.86 -8.24 14.07
N PHE A 355 16.76 -7.47 13.96
CA PHE A 355 16.82 -6.02 14.06
C PHE A 355 17.29 -5.51 15.43
N ALA A 356 17.19 -6.31 16.50
CA ALA A 356 17.53 -5.88 17.85
C ALA A 356 18.96 -5.36 18.01
N ASP A 357 19.92 -5.99 17.33
CA ASP A 357 21.34 -5.63 17.41
C ASP A 357 21.67 -4.35 16.63
N CYS A 358 20.86 -4.00 15.63
CA CYS A 358 21.11 -2.87 14.74
C CYS A 358 20.11 -1.70 14.88
N ALA A 359 19.03 -1.85 15.64
CA ALA A 359 17.93 -0.87 15.72
C ALA A 359 18.39 0.57 16.04
N GLY A 360 19.42 0.71 16.90
CA GLY A 360 19.98 2.02 17.25
C GLY A 360 20.58 2.76 16.05
N TYR A 361 21.23 2.05 15.12
CA TYR A 361 21.87 2.61 13.92
C TYR A 361 20.86 3.09 12.88
N PHE A 362 19.63 2.56 12.92
CA PHE A 362 18.52 3.06 12.09
C PHE A 362 17.86 4.29 12.71
N PHE A 363 17.66 4.28 14.04
CA PHE A 363 16.80 5.26 14.68
C PHE A 363 17.52 6.56 15.06
N PHE A 364 18.65 6.47 15.77
CA PHE A 364 19.29 7.67 16.33
C PHE A 364 19.94 8.57 15.27
N PRO A 365 20.67 8.03 14.29
CA PRO A 365 21.17 8.84 13.17
C PRO A 365 20.03 9.47 12.37
N LEU A 366 18.90 8.77 12.22
CA LEU A 366 17.74 9.31 11.53
C LEU A 366 17.09 10.45 12.31
N ILE A 367 16.85 10.31 13.62
CA ILE A 367 16.14 11.34 14.40
C ILE A 367 16.99 12.59 14.66
N TYR A 368 18.28 12.43 14.98
CA TYR A 368 19.15 13.53 15.36
C TYR A 368 19.94 14.12 14.18
N GLY A 369 20.22 13.32 13.16
CA GLY A 369 21.22 13.63 12.14
C GLY A 369 22.66 13.61 12.69
N PHE A 370 23.62 13.98 11.85
CA PHE A 370 25.06 13.95 12.16
C PHE A 370 25.64 15.31 12.57
N ASN A 371 24.80 16.33 12.71
CA ASN A 371 25.13 17.65 13.26
C ASN A 371 23.90 18.19 13.99
N HIS A 372 22.84 18.47 13.24
CA HIS A 372 21.49 18.75 13.72
C HIS A 372 20.48 18.35 12.65
N ASN A 373 19.27 17.96 13.07
CA ASN A 373 18.19 17.63 12.15
C ASN A 373 17.59 18.89 11.53
N LYS A 374 18.18 19.33 10.41
CA LYS A 374 17.78 20.56 9.71
C LYS A 374 16.33 20.56 9.26
N LEU A 375 15.76 19.38 8.97
CA LEU A 375 14.36 19.22 8.60
C LEU A 375 13.40 19.80 9.66
N LEU A 376 13.82 19.82 10.94
CA LEU A 376 12.99 20.28 12.06
C LEU A 376 13.19 21.76 12.41
N TYR A 377 14.37 22.33 12.10
CA TYR A 377 14.76 23.67 12.56
C TYR A 377 14.85 24.70 11.43
N GLU A 378 15.15 24.29 10.21
CA GLU A 378 15.14 25.17 9.04
C GLU A 378 13.70 25.21 8.54
N ASN A 379 13.08 26.39 8.66
CA ASN A 379 11.64 26.59 8.44
C ASN A 379 11.26 26.11 7.02
N PRO A 380 10.42 25.07 6.87
CA PRO A 380 10.01 24.59 5.57
C PRO A 380 9.14 25.66 4.91
N LEU A 381 9.75 26.43 4.01
CA LEU A 381 9.08 27.47 3.24
C LEU A 381 8.14 26.84 2.19
N ASN A 382 8.36 25.57 1.83
CA ASN A 382 7.72 24.91 0.70
C ASN A 382 6.88 23.68 1.10
N GLU A 383 5.80 23.42 0.37
CA GLU A 383 4.93 22.25 0.57
C GLU A 383 5.66 20.91 0.38
N SER A 384 6.67 20.90 -0.49
CA SER A 384 7.53 19.74 -0.75
C SER A 384 8.25 19.22 0.51
N ASP A 385 8.57 20.11 1.45
CA ASP A 385 9.28 19.75 2.67
C ASP A 385 8.37 19.00 3.65
N PHE A 386 7.05 19.22 3.57
CA PHE A 386 6.10 18.44 4.37
C PHE A 386 6.01 16.99 3.91
N ILE A 387 6.14 16.72 2.62
CA ILE A 387 6.12 15.34 2.11
C ILE A 387 7.28 14.56 2.72
N VAL A 388 8.48 15.16 2.72
CA VAL A 388 9.67 14.55 3.35
C VAL A 388 9.44 14.37 4.85
N LEU A 389 8.88 15.36 5.55
CA LEU A 389 8.58 15.27 6.99
C LEU A 389 7.54 14.17 7.30
N ILE A 390 6.50 14.03 6.47
CA ILE A 390 5.47 12.98 6.60
C ILE A 390 6.13 11.61 6.45
N CYS A 391 6.93 11.40 5.40
CA CYS A 391 7.65 10.15 5.19
C CYS A 391 8.64 9.88 6.31
N PHE A 392 9.32 10.91 6.81
CA PHE A 392 10.26 10.80 7.92
C PHE A 392 9.58 10.26 9.19
N LEU A 393 8.46 10.86 9.61
CA LEU A 393 7.69 10.40 10.76
C LEU A 393 7.13 8.98 10.56
N LYS A 394 6.67 8.66 9.35
CA LYS A 394 6.20 7.33 8.98
C LYS A 394 7.32 6.27 9.09
N SER A 395 8.53 6.60 8.63
CA SER A 395 9.69 5.70 8.72
C SER A 395 10.13 5.50 10.16
N LEU A 396 10.15 6.56 11.00
CA LEU A 396 10.39 6.42 12.43
C LEU A 396 9.38 5.50 13.11
N GLY A 397 8.08 5.65 12.79
CA GLY A 397 7.04 4.75 13.29
C GLY A 397 7.26 3.30 12.86
N SER A 398 7.69 3.08 11.62
CA SER A 398 7.99 1.74 11.09
C SER A 398 9.19 1.11 11.80
N VAL A 399 10.24 1.89 12.07
CA VAL A 399 11.43 1.47 12.83
C VAL A 399 11.07 1.13 14.28
N ILE A 400 10.18 1.89 14.92
CA ILE A 400 9.68 1.58 16.27
C ILE A 400 8.90 0.26 16.29
N CYS A 401 8.04 0.03 15.29
CA CYS A 401 7.33 -1.24 15.15
C CYS A 401 8.30 -2.41 14.93
N ALA A 402 9.32 -2.25 14.09
CA ALA A 402 10.36 -3.26 13.89
C ALA A 402 11.19 -3.54 15.16
N ALA A 403 11.35 -2.53 16.02
CA ALA A 403 12.06 -2.63 17.28
C ALA A 403 11.25 -3.29 18.42
N GLN A 404 10.11 -3.91 18.13
CA GLN A 404 9.33 -4.63 19.14
C GLN A 404 10.22 -5.67 19.88
N ASN A 405 10.12 -5.66 21.22
CA ASN A 405 10.92 -6.48 22.14
C ASN A 405 12.45 -6.24 22.09
N CYS A 406 12.94 -5.18 21.44
CA CYS A 406 14.35 -4.84 21.44
C CYS A 406 14.74 -4.11 22.75
N PRO A 407 15.90 -4.41 23.37
CA PRO A 407 16.33 -3.75 24.61
C PRO A 407 16.46 -2.23 24.50
N ILE A 408 16.75 -1.71 23.30
CA ILE A 408 16.92 -0.28 23.03
C ILE A 408 15.61 0.48 22.81
N LEU A 409 14.48 -0.24 22.66
CA LEU A 409 13.17 0.32 22.35
C LEU A 409 12.72 1.42 23.33
N PRO A 410 12.89 1.31 24.66
CA PRO A 410 12.47 2.39 25.57
C PRO A 410 13.18 3.72 25.29
N LYS A 411 14.46 3.68 24.96
CA LYS A 411 15.22 4.89 24.61
C LYS A 411 14.71 5.51 23.31
N MET A 412 14.43 4.67 22.30
CA MET A 412 13.86 5.13 21.03
C MET A 412 12.45 5.73 21.23
N ALA A 413 11.62 5.07 22.03
CA ALA A 413 10.27 5.52 22.36
C ALA A 413 10.27 6.90 23.01
N LEU A 414 11.16 7.15 23.97
CA LEU A 414 11.27 8.45 24.63
C LEU A 414 11.52 9.57 23.63
N GLU A 415 12.49 9.39 22.73
CA GLU A 415 12.82 10.40 21.72
C GLU A 415 11.71 10.57 20.68
N ALA A 416 11.02 9.49 20.31
CA ALA A 416 9.86 9.55 19.44
C ALA A 416 8.70 10.35 20.06
N LEU A 417 8.44 10.18 21.36
CA LEU A 417 7.41 10.94 22.07
C LEU A 417 7.78 12.41 22.21
N LYS A 418 9.05 12.74 22.49
CA LYS A 418 9.54 14.13 22.52
C LYS A 418 9.36 14.82 21.16
N LEU A 419 9.74 14.13 20.08
CA LEU A 419 9.54 14.62 18.72
C LEU A 419 8.05 14.79 18.40
N GLY A 420 7.22 13.81 18.74
CA GLY A 420 5.78 13.89 18.56
C GLY A 420 5.17 15.08 19.31
N TRP A 421 5.61 15.32 20.55
CA TRP A 421 5.19 16.47 21.34
C TRP A 421 5.58 17.80 20.70
N PHE A 422 6.80 17.89 20.17
CA PHE A 422 7.30 19.07 19.45
C PHE A 422 6.45 19.39 18.21
N LEU A 423 6.04 18.37 17.45
CA LEU A 423 5.30 18.53 16.19
C LEU A 423 3.76 18.49 16.32
N ARG A 424 3.23 18.29 17.54
CA ARG A 424 1.79 18.02 17.76
C ARG A 424 0.84 19.08 17.19
N SER A 425 1.27 20.34 17.12
CA SER A 425 0.48 21.49 16.64
C SER A 425 0.94 21.98 15.27
N HIS A 426 1.54 21.10 14.46
CA HIS A 426 1.99 21.46 13.13
C HIS A 426 0.82 21.92 12.25
N ARG A 427 1.05 22.91 11.37
CA ARG A 427 0.03 23.49 10.48
C ARG A 427 -0.62 22.48 9.54
N GLU A 428 0.19 21.61 8.98
CA GLU A 428 -0.23 20.59 8.00
C GLU A 428 -0.94 19.42 8.70
N PRO A 429 -2.22 19.13 8.38
CA PRO A 429 -2.96 18.02 9.01
C PRO A 429 -2.29 16.66 8.80
N LYS A 430 -1.72 16.39 7.61
CA LYS A 430 -1.04 15.10 7.37
C LYS A 430 0.16 14.89 8.29
N VAL A 431 0.87 15.95 8.68
CA VAL A 431 1.95 15.86 9.69
C VAL A 431 1.37 15.53 11.06
N ARG A 432 0.28 16.18 11.48
CA ARG A 432 -0.40 15.86 12.75
C ARG A 432 -0.90 14.41 12.78
N MET A 433 -1.42 13.90 11.67
CA MET A 433 -1.78 12.48 11.54
C MET A 433 -0.59 11.54 11.74
N MET A 434 0.58 11.88 11.18
CA MET A 434 1.78 11.08 11.37
C MET A 434 2.30 11.15 12.80
N VAL A 435 2.18 12.30 13.48
CA VAL A 435 2.49 12.42 14.92
C VAL A 435 1.60 11.49 15.75
N LEU A 436 0.28 11.49 15.51
CA LEU A 436 -0.65 10.59 16.20
C LEU A 436 -0.33 9.12 15.93
N SER A 437 0.04 8.78 14.69
CA SER A 437 0.47 7.43 14.31
C SER A 437 1.77 7.03 14.99
N LEU A 438 2.75 7.93 15.10
CA LEU A 438 4.03 7.70 15.77
C LEU A 438 3.84 7.44 17.27
N ILE A 439 3.02 8.25 17.93
CA ILE A 439 2.67 8.05 19.34
C ILE A 439 1.96 6.71 19.52
N SER A 440 1.01 6.38 18.64
CA SER A 440 0.32 5.09 18.68
C SER A 440 1.27 3.91 18.49
N ALA A 441 2.26 4.03 17.59
CA ALA A 441 3.30 3.01 17.40
C ALA A 441 4.13 2.80 18.68
N VAL A 442 4.47 3.87 19.41
CA VAL A 442 5.14 3.75 20.72
C VAL A 442 4.26 3.00 21.71
N VAL A 443 3.01 3.43 21.89
CA VAL A 443 2.08 2.86 22.88
C VAL A 443 1.78 1.37 22.60
N ILE A 444 1.77 0.96 21.34
CA ILE A 444 1.53 -0.45 20.95
C ILE A 444 2.76 -1.33 21.19
N ASN A 445 3.96 -0.83 20.91
CA ASN A 445 5.16 -1.68 20.88
C ASN A 445 5.95 -1.68 22.18
N VAL A 446 5.88 -0.61 22.99
CA VAL A 446 6.53 -0.57 24.30
C VAL A 446 5.74 -1.43 25.28
N PRO A 447 6.40 -2.36 26.02
CA PRO A 447 5.73 -3.16 27.04
C PRO A 447 4.98 -2.29 28.06
N GLN A 448 3.75 -2.72 28.40
CA GLN A 448 2.86 -1.94 29.25
C GLN A 448 3.47 -1.57 30.62
N HIS A 449 4.20 -2.49 31.24
CA HIS A 449 4.84 -2.23 32.52
C HIS A 449 5.83 -1.05 32.44
N LEU A 450 6.62 -0.96 31.36
CA LEU A 450 7.52 0.17 31.14
C LEU A 450 6.75 1.46 30.91
N LEU A 451 5.64 1.42 30.15
CA LEU A 451 4.80 2.60 29.95
C LEU A 451 4.25 3.17 31.27
N LEU A 452 3.95 2.31 32.23
CA LEU A 452 3.40 2.69 33.54
C LEU A 452 4.48 3.11 34.55
N THR A 453 5.71 2.60 34.44
CA THR A 453 6.80 2.96 35.37
C THR A 453 7.62 4.15 34.85
N ASP A 454 8.02 4.10 33.58
CA ASP A 454 9.08 4.97 33.04
C ASP A 454 8.52 6.11 32.18
N PHE A 455 7.32 5.95 31.62
CA PHE A 455 6.70 6.93 30.70
C PHE A 455 5.38 7.51 31.24
N MET A 456 5.10 7.35 32.53
CA MET A 456 3.80 7.67 33.10
C MET A 456 3.45 9.15 32.89
N ASP A 457 4.41 10.05 33.11
CA ASP A 457 4.25 11.49 32.87
C ASP A 457 3.96 11.82 31.40
N GLU A 458 4.69 11.22 30.47
CA GLU A 458 4.47 11.39 29.02
C GLU A 458 3.09 10.89 28.62
N ILE A 459 2.68 9.72 29.11
CA ILE A 459 1.38 9.12 28.82
C ILE A 459 0.23 10.00 29.33
N PHE A 460 0.33 10.54 30.55
CA PHE A 460 -0.69 11.47 31.06
C PHE A 460 -0.73 12.79 30.30
N LYS A 461 0.43 13.37 29.95
CA LYS A 461 0.51 14.57 29.11
C LYS A 461 -0.17 14.35 27.75
N ILE A 462 0.12 13.22 27.10
CA ILE A 462 -0.48 12.82 25.83
C ILE A 462 -1.98 12.61 26.00
N ARG A 463 -2.42 11.90 27.05
CA ARG A 463 -3.85 11.68 27.35
C ARG A 463 -4.61 13.00 27.46
N LEU A 464 -4.09 13.96 28.24
CA LEU A 464 -4.72 15.28 28.41
C LEU A 464 -4.82 16.02 27.08
N TRP A 465 -3.73 16.04 26.31
CA TRP A 465 -3.71 16.66 24.99
C TRP A 465 -4.70 16.00 24.00
N LEU A 466 -4.81 14.68 24.00
CA LEU A 466 -5.79 13.96 23.18
C LEU A 466 -7.23 14.32 23.58
N GLY A 467 -7.48 14.55 24.87
CA GLY A 467 -8.78 15.01 25.37
C GLY A 467 -9.16 16.39 24.82
N ASP A 468 -8.21 17.33 24.81
CA ASP A 468 -8.41 18.64 24.18
C ASP A 468 -8.63 18.52 22.66
N THR A 469 -7.85 17.65 22.00
CA THR A 469 -7.92 17.41 20.54
C THR A 469 -9.28 16.84 20.11
N LEU A 470 -9.90 16.02 20.96
CA LEU A 470 -11.22 15.42 20.73
C LEU A 470 -12.39 16.30 21.21
N SER A 471 -12.11 17.45 21.81
CA SER A 471 -13.13 18.38 22.28
C SER A 471 -13.98 18.91 21.12
N SER A 472 -15.28 19.12 21.38
CA SER A 472 -16.19 19.84 20.47
C SER A 472 -15.90 21.35 20.40
N ASN A 473 -14.98 21.85 21.22
CA ASN A 473 -14.59 23.26 21.23
C ASN A 473 -13.82 23.62 19.94
N VAL A 474 -14.33 24.57 19.17
CA VAL A 474 -13.72 25.02 17.90
C VAL A 474 -12.29 25.55 18.06
N SER A 475 -11.93 26.08 19.24
CA SER A 475 -10.59 26.64 19.50
C SER A 475 -9.56 25.62 19.95
N ARG A 476 -9.98 24.45 20.45
CA ARG A 476 -9.07 23.40 20.98
C ARG A 476 -9.16 22.07 20.24
N GLY A 477 -10.33 21.78 19.70
CA GLY A 477 -10.62 20.57 18.95
C GLY A 477 -9.92 20.58 17.60
N GLU A 478 -9.57 19.39 17.14
CA GLU A 478 -8.91 19.19 15.87
C GLU A 478 -9.90 19.38 14.70
N PRO A 479 -9.66 20.32 13.77
CA PRO A 479 -10.59 20.60 12.68
C PRO A 479 -10.66 19.47 11.64
N ASN A 480 -9.57 18.73 11.44
CA ASN A 480 -9.52 17.66 10.45
C ASN A 480 -10.15 16.36 10.97
N SER A 481 -11.07 15.78 10.20
CA SER A 481 -11.80 14.55 10.59
C SER A 481 -10.91 13.32 10.72
N GLU A 482 -9.94 13.13 9.82
CA GLU A 482 -8.99 12.01 9.87
C GLU A 482 -8.09 12.11 11.10
N CYS A 483 -7.62 13.32 11.43
CA CYS A 483 -6.84 13.57 12.64
C CYS A 483 -7.68 13.27 13.90
N ARG A 484 -8.95 13.66 13.96
CA ARG A 484 -9.85 13.31 15.07
C ARG A 484 -10.03 11.78 15.21
N ALA A 485 -10.19 11.07 14.11
CA ALA A 485 -10.33 9.60 14.12
C ALA A 485 -9.06 8.91 14.64
N LEU A 486 -7.88 9.37 14.21
CA LEU A 486 -6.60 8.87 14.72
C LEU A 486 -6.39 9.24 16.20
N ALA A 487 -6.76 10.45 16.61
CA ALA A 487 -6.69 10.89 18.01
C ALA A 487 -7.59 10.02 18.91
N ALA A 488 -8.78 9.65 18.44
CA ALA A 488 -9.68 8.74 19.16
C ALA A 488 -9.09 7.34 19.29
N THR A 489 -8.43 6.84 18.23
CA THR A 489 -7.74 5.55 18.25
C THR A 489 -6.55 5.58 19.22
N CYS A 490 -5.75 6.65 19.18
CA CYS A 490 -4.63 6.85 20.10
C CYS A 490 -5.11 6.96 21.57
N MET A 491 -6.19 7.70 21.82
CA MET A 491 -6.81 7.82 23.14
C MET A 491 -7.26 6.45 23.66
N TYR A 492 -7.89 5.63 22.82
CA TYR A 492 -8.28 4.27 23.20
C TYR A 492 -7.08 3.40 23.61
N LEU A 493 -5.96 3.48 22.87
CA LEU A 493 -4.73 2.74 23.20
C LEU A 493 -4.15 3.19 24.55
N VAL A 494 -4.09 4.50 24.78
CA VAL A 494 -3.62 5.08 26.04
C VAL A 494 -4.54 4.70 27.21
N ASP A 495 -5.85 4.79 27.03
CA ASP A 495 -6.86 4.33 27.99
C ASP A 495 -6.66 2.85 28.36
N LYS A 496 -6.38 2.01 27.38
CA LYS A 496 -6.17 0.58 27.58
C LYS A 496 -4.94 0.30 28.45
N VAL A 497 -3.84 1.04 28.23
CA VAL A 497 -2.63 0.94 29.05
C VAL A 497 -2.90 1.33 30.50
N LEU A 498 -3.79 2.30 30.74
CA LEU A 498 -4.11 2.80 32.08
C LEU A 498 -5.17 1.95 32.83
N LYS A 499 -6.06 1.24 32.12
CA LYS A 499 -7.21 0.52 32.72
C LYS A 499 -6.87 -0.86 33.30
N THR A 500 -5.85 -1.57 32.83
CA THR A 500 -5.59 -2.96 33.25
C THR A 500 -5.06 -3.10 34.69
N ASN A 501 -4.72 -2.00 35.37
CA ASN A 501 -4.37 -2.06 36.80
C ASN A 501 -5.58 -2.35 37.72
N MET A 502 -6.82 -2.24 37.24
CA MET A 502 -8.02 -2.39 38.09
C MET A 502 -8.63 -3.80 38.09
N GLN A 503 -8.10 -4.75 37.31
CA GLN A 503 -8.66 -6.12 37.22
C GLN A 503 -7.73 -7.21 37.77
N ASP A 504 -6.45 -6.89 37.99
CA ASP A 504 -5.47 -7.86 38.51
C ASP A 504 -5.30 -7.80 40.04
N GLU A 505 -5.90 -6.81 40.72
CA GLU A 505 -5.93 -6.74 42.20
C GLU A 505 -7.09 -7.54 42.84
N ASP A 506 -8.09 -7.98 42.05
CA ASP A 506 -9.26 -8.74 42.56
C ASP A 506 -9.07 -10.26 42.55
N ASN A 507 -7.87 -10.77 42.22
CA ASN A 507 -7.55 -12.20 42.23
C ASN A 507 -6.25 -12.52 42.99
N ILE A 508 -6.13 -12.00 44.22
CA ILE A 508 -5.16 -12.52 45.22
C ILE A 508 -5.90 -12.90 46.49
#